data_AF-A0A0C9R265-F1
#
_entry.id   AF-A0A0C9R265-F1
#
_cell.length_a   1.000
_cell.length_b   1.000
_cell.length_c   1.000
_cell.angle_alpha   90.00
_cell.angle_beta   90.00
_cell.angle_gamma   90.00
#
_symmetry.space_group_name_H-M   'P 1'
#
loop_
_entity.id
_entity.type
_entity.pdbx_description
1 polymer ?
#
loop_
_entity_poly.entity_id
_entity_poly.type
_entity_poly.pdbx_seq_one_letter_code
_entity_poly.pdbx_strand_id
1 'polypeptide(L)'
;KNFHVVIHTCELISAGLAYSWKNQDREDGKRALVVAEDYLQKLEIEIYKRGTFNQSGLLIRNLWKGPEFSLSLTIRRFLTAYLLTSNARNKDCAAKLMLSVIPKLPLMFAGKFHYHTVRLLGSWVLAHNRLGTLNNAPNYSVYQDCLGYLKNISTARHKMGLHRDLSFYKLDKVLAFKNLDKYCDERLQYTYSLTDELSNVNLMSFCQKIIRILFHEHIPRLPMGIMNRTKSLKVEVYQGTTWGLAVLPFSRILRYFTPNINFMVYGVQANVAYFKTNQSLPQAAQYRVQSRQVFLADDDWQAEITYPCVGFIEIDKLKPIEISHNSHYPYLFANFAKSWVFHYRHYGILYQTYCIWKLNSAKITEYLIIDTKKNILTITMEINNGNNDVSRPESVEKTDLRYYPTMNPSEVKLININERAVYRTVYDIIKKDYTVDKIPSEDVFKFPMVFGDENEQLRIHLLKDDLGAVVFDHDKPVIYAPEELIEETETVEITKDMFIDKGITNITNTTTFIFNERLNQYCSSHCPES
;
A
#
# COMPACT_ATOMS: atom_id res chain seq x y z
N LYS A 1 16.33 -32.33 -7.12
CA LYS A 1 15.92 -33.01 -5.87
C LYS A 1 16.36 -32.25 -4.61
N ASN A 2 17.48 -31.50 -4.57
CA ASN A 2 17.95 -30.81 -3.34
C ASN A 2 17.74 -29.27 -3.31
N PHE A 3 16.82 -28.74 -4.11
CA PHE A 3 16.58 -27.28 -4.20
C PHE A 3 16.21 -26.64 -2.84
N HIS A 4 15.32 -27.28 -2.09
CA HIS A 4 14.93 -26.83 -0.75
C HIS A 4 16.10 -26.84 0.24
N VAL A 5 17.02 -27.82 0.12
CA VAL A 5 18.20 -27.91 0.98
C VAL A 5 19.11 -26.71 0.77
N VAL A 6 19.41 -26.34 -0.49
CA VAL A 6 20.24 -25.16 -0.79
C VAL A 6 19.62 -23.88 -0.23
N ILE A 7 18.29 -23.71 -0.39
CA ILE A 7 17.57 -22.55 0.15
C ILE A 7 17.71 -22.49 1.68
N HIS A 8 17.33 -23.55 2.38
CA HIS A 8 17.34 -23.55 3.84
C HIS A 8 18.76 -23.42 4.41
N THR A 9 19.76 -24.05 3.77
CA THR A 9 21.15 -23.90 4.19
C THR A 9 21.64 -22.46 4.02
N CYS A 10 21.37 -21.82 2.88
CA CYS A 10 21.73 -20.41 2.68
C CYS A 10 21.04 -19.49 3.70
N GLU A 11 19.77 -19.72 4.04
CA GLU A 11 19.04 -18.94 5.05
C GLU A 11 19.66 -19.09 6.45
N LEU A 12 19.92 -20.33 6.88
CA LEU A 12 20.55 -20.63 8.17
C LEU A 12 21.95 -20.03 8.28
N ILE A 13 22.78 -20.19 7.25
CA ILE A 13 24.15 -19.64 7.25
C ILE A 13 24.11 -18.11 7.22
N SER A 14 23.17 -17.49 6.50
CA SER A 14 22.99 -16.03 6.52
C SER A 14 22.66 -15.52 7.93
N ALA A 15 21.83 -16.23 8.67
CA ALA A 15 21.53 -15.90 10.07
C ALA A 15 22.75 -16.09 10.97
N GLY A 16 23.51 -17.17 10.78
CA GLY A 16 24.77 -17.42 11.47
C GLY A 16 25.83 -16.32 11.22
N LEU A 17 25.95 -15.84 9.98
CA LEU A 17 26.83 -14.72 9.64
C LEU A 17 26.39 -13.42 10.30
N ALA A 18 25.08 -13.13 10.35
CA ALA A 18 24.56 -11.97 11.07
C ALA A 18 24.86 -12.04 12.58
N TYR A 19 24.79 -13.24 13.17
CA TYR A 19 25.21 -13.47 14.56
C TYR A 19 26.72 -13.28 14.73
N SER A 20 27.53 -13.85 13.83
CA SER A 20 28.99 -13.75 13.82
C SER A 20 29.45 -12.29 13.77
N TRP A 21 28.82 -11.48 12.91
CA TRP A 21 29.14 -10.06 12.78
C TRP A 21 29.01 -9.28 14.11
N LYS A 22 28.02 -9.62 14.95
CA LYS A 22 27.82 -9.02 16.28
C LYS A 22 28.64 -9.68 17.40
N ASN A 23 29.23 -10.85 17.16
CA ASN A 23 29.89 -11.68 18.17
C ASN A 23 31.24 -12.22 17.66
N GLN A 24 32.02 -11.38 16.97
CA GLN A 24 33.24 -11.80 16.27
C GLN A 24 34.29 -12.44 17.21
N ASP A 25 34.31 -12.01 18.47
CA ASP A 25 35.25 -12.50 19.47
C ASP A 25 34.81 -13.81 20.16
N ARG A 26 33.54 -14.22 19.98
CA ARG A 26 33.00 -15.45 20.58
C ARG A 26 33.29 -16.65 19.69
N GLU A 27 33.60 -17.79 20.31
CA GLU A 27 33.86 -19.06 19.60
C GLU A 27 32.71 -19.47 18.67
N ASP A 28 31.46 -19.25 19.07
CA ASP A 28 30.30 -19.55 18.22
C ASP A 28 30.19 -18.63 17.01
N GLY A 29 30.61 -17.36 17.14
CA GLY A 29 30.70 -16.42 16.03
C GLY A 29 31.77 -16.84 15.02
N LYS A 30 32.94 -17.30 15.51
CA LYS A 30 34.01 -17.85 14.67
C LYS A 30 33.57 -19.14 13.96
N ARG A 31 32.89 -20.05 14.67
CA ARG A 31 32.34 -21.28 14.08
C ARG A 31 31.35 -21.01 12.96
N ALA A 32 30.43 -20.06 13.15
CA ALA A 32 29.48 -19.68 12.12
C ALA A 32 30.17 -19.17 10.85
N LEU A 33 31.26 -18.41 11.00
CA LEU A 33 32.07 -17.97 9.86
C LEU A 33 32.75 -19.14 9.14
N VAL A 34 33.41 -20.05 9.87
CA VAL A 34 34.07 -21.23 9.26
C VAL A 34 33.08 -22.07 8.44
N VAL A 35 31.87 -22.29 8.97
CA VAL A 35 30.80 -22.99 8.24
C VAL A 35 30.41 -22.24 6.96
N ALA A 36 30.33 -20.91 7.01
CA ALA A 36 30.02 -20.10 5.85
C ALA A 36 31.12 -20.17 4.78
N GLU A 37 32.40 -20.18 5.17
CA GLU A 37 33.54 -20.28 4.27
C GLU A 37 33.58 -21.65 3.55
N ASP A 38 33.38 -22.75 4.30
CA ASP A 38 33.29 -24.10 3.73
C ASP A 38 32.10 -24.22 2.77
N TYR A 39 30.95 -23.64 3.15
CA TYR A 39 29.78 -23.65 2.29
C TYR A 39 29.97 -22.82 1.01
N LEU A 40 30.64 -21.67 1.07
CA LEU A 40 30.95 -20.86 -0.11
C LEU A 40 31.74 -21.66 -1.14
N GLN A 41 32.81 -22.35 -0.70
CA GLN A 41 33.64 -23.17 -1.59
C GLN A 41 32.83 -24.28 -2.27
N LYS A 42 32.01 -25.00 -1.49
CA LYS A 42 31.13 -26.04 -2.03
C LYS A 42 30.11 -25.48 -3.01
N LEU A 43 29.52 -24.33 -2.68
CA LEU A 43 28.52 -23.67 -3.51
C LEU A 43 29.12 -23.21 -4.85
N GLU A 44 30.32 -22.62 -4.81
CA GLU A 44 31.07 -22.20 -5.99
C GLU A 44 31.34 -23.39 -6.93
N ILE A 45 31.95 -24.46 -6.40
CA ILE A 45 32.27 -25.67 -7.17
C ILE A 45 31.01 -26.23 -7.83
N GLU A 46 29.92 -26.32 -7.08
CA GLU A 46 28.66 -26.87 -7.57
C GLU A 46 28.03 -26.00 -8.68
N ILE A 47 28.10 -24.67 -8.55
CA ILE A 47 27.61 -23.74 -9.58
C ILE A 47 28.46 -23.84 -10.85
N TYR A 48 29.79 -23.83 -10.75
CA TYR A 48 30.66 -23.91 -11.93
C TYR A 48 30.65 -25.30 -12.59
N LYS A 49 30.55 -26.38 -11.80
CA LYS A 49 30.53 -27.75 -12.33
C LYS A 49 29.26 -28.09 -13.08
N ARG A 50 28.11 -27.63 -12.58
CA ARG A 50 26.80 -28.03 -13.10
C ARG A 50 26.12 -26.93 -13.92
N GLY A 51 26.67 -25.71 -13.90
CA GLY A 51 26.12 -24.55 -14.56
C GLY A 51 26.52 -24.53 -16.02
N THR A 52 25.61 -24.08 -16.89
CA THR A 52 25.97 -23.72 -18.27
C THR A 52 26.31 -22.24 -18.26
N PHE A 53 27.46 -21.82 -18.78
CA PHE A 53 27.86 -20.40 -18.83
C PHE A 53 28.02 -19.91 -20.26
N ASN A 54 27.78 -18.62 -20.50
CA ASN A 54 28.09 -18.00 -21.79
C ASN A 54 29.56 -17.60 -21.87
N GLN A 55 29.98 -17.10 -23.04
CA GLN A 55 31.35 -16.63 -23.28
C GLN A 55 31.78 -15.49 -22.34
N SER A 56 30.82 -14.77 -21.75
CA SER A 56 31.06 -13.72 -20.76
C SER A 56 31.06 -14.23 -19.32
N GLY A 57 31.02 -15.55 -19.08
CA GLY A 57 31.00 -16.15 -17.75
C GLY A 57 29.67 -16.03 -17.00
N LEU A 58 28.58 -15.73 -17.70
CA LEU A 58 27.23 -15.61 -17.13
C LEU A 58 26.52 -16.96 -17.18
N LEU A 59 25.95 -17.40 -16.05
CA LEU A 59 25.17 -18.64 -15.97
C LEU A 59 23.98 -18.53 -16.95
N ILE A 60 23.71 -19.49 -17.84
CA ILE A 60 22.66 -19.55 -18.89
C ILE A 60 21.49 -20.49 -18.55
N ARG A 61 21.64 -21.47 -17.65
CA ARG A 61 20.51 -22.33 -17.20
C ARG A 61 20.54 -22.65 -15.71
N ASN A 62 19.35 -22.80 -15.10
CA ASN A 62 19.22 -23.25 -13.72
C ASN A 62 19.83 -24.65 -13.51
N LEU A 63 20.64 -24.74 -12.47
CA LEU A 63 21.28 -25.93 -11.93
C LEU A 63 20.31 -26.94 -11.29
N TRP A 64 19.17 -26.48 -10.74
CA TRP A 64 18.38 -27.29 -9.79
C TRP A 64 16.91 -27.58 -10.18
N LYS A 65 16.49 -27.32 -11.43
CA LYS A 65 15.10 -27.50 -11.92
C LYS A 65 14.01 -26.85 -11.02
N GLY A 66 14.38 -25.81 -10.25
CA GLY A 66 13.45 -25.03 -9.42
C GLY A 66 13.12 -23.67 -10.06
N PRO A 67 12.24 -22.86 -9.45
CA PRO A 67 12.05 -21.49 -9.91
C PRO A 67 13.36 -20.70 -9.78
N GLU A 68 13.92 -20.27 -10.91
CA GLU A 68 15.20 -19.53 -11.02
C GLU A 68 15.25 -18.34 -10.04
N PHE A 69 14.11 -17.68 -9.88
CA PHE A 69 13.95 -16.50 -9.05
C PHE A 69 14.22 -16.72 -7.55
N SER A 70 13.66 -17.78 -6.95
CA SER A 70 13.78 -18.03 -5.50
C SER A 70 15.21 -18.40 -5.10
N LEU A 71 15.90 -19.13 -5.97
CA LEU A 71 17.29 -19.52 -5.78
C LEU A 71 18.22 -18.31 -5.81
N SER A 72 18.12 -17.47 -6.84
CA SER A 72 18.97 -16.28 -6.96
C SER A 72 18.78 -15.32 -5.79
N LEU A 73 17.55 -15.20 -5.27
CA LEU A 73 17.28 -14.38 -4.09
C LEU A 73 17.98 -14.91 -2.83
N THR A 74 17.92 -16.22 -2.58
CA THR A 74 18.44 -16.80 -1.33
C THR A 74 19.96 -16.95 -1.37
N ILE A 75 20.54 -17.40 -2.50
CA ILE A 75 22.00 -17.42 -2.68
C ILE A 75 22.57 -16.01 -2.54
N ARG A 76 21.92 -15.00 -3.14
CA ARG A 76 22.34 -13.60 -2.98
C ARG A 76 22.35 -13.16 -1.52
N ARG A 77 21.33 -13.50 -0.73
CA ARG A 77 21.27 -13.13 0.70
C ARG A 77 22.48 -13.66 1.46
N PHE A 78 22.82 -14.92 1.24
CA PHE A 78 24.04 -15.52 1.79
C PHE A 78 25.30 -14.78 1.34
N LEU A 79 25.49 -14.61 0.03
CA LEU A 79 26.68 -13.95 -0.52
C LEU A 79 26.80 -12.49 -0.06
N THR A 80 25.68 -11.78 0.12
CA THR A 80 25.67 -10.39 0.62
C THR A 80 26.12 -10.35 2.07
N ALA A 81 25.55 -11.20 2.93
CA ALA A 81 25.96 -11.30 4.34
C ALA A 81 27.45 -11.67 4.45
N TYR A 82 27.92 -12.57 3.58
CA TYR A 82 29.32 -12.97 3.53
C TYR A 82 30.25 -11.81 3.16
N LEU A 83 29.93 -11.07 2.09
CA LEU A 83 30.73 -9.90 1.65
C LEU A 83 30.80 -8.81 2.73
N LEU A 84 29.70 -8.61 3.46
CA LEU A 84 29.59 -7.65 4.56
C LEU A 84 30.34 -8.05 5.83
N THR A 85 30.60 -9.34 6.04
CA THR A 85 31.28 -9.84 7.24
C THR A 85 32.77 -9.48 7.17
N SER A 86 33.26 -8.59 8.03
CA SER A 86 34.60 -7.96 7.94
C SER A 86 35.75 -8.97 7.79
N ASN A 87 35.75 -10.02 8.63
CA ASN A 87 36.79 -11.03 8.75
C ASN A 87 36.63 -12.23 7.81
N ALA A 88 35.63 -12.24 6.93
CA ALA A 88 35.44 -13.33 5.97
C ALA A 88 36.55 -13.35 4.91
N ARG A 89 37.09 -14.54 4.63
CA ARG A 89 38.11 -14.77 3.59
C ARG A 89 37.47 -14.86 2.20
N ASN A 90 38.26 -14.86 1.13
CA ASN A 90 37.76 -15.16 -0.23
C ASN A 90 36.57 -14.30 -0.73
N LYS A 91 36.47 -13.05 -0.29
CA LYS A 91 35.39 -12.14 -0.70
C LYS A 91 35.34 -11.91 -2.21
N ASP A 92 36.47 -11.97 -2.90
CA ASP A 92 36.54 -11.76 -4.36
C ASP A 92 35.85 -12.92 -5.11
N CYS A 93 36.00 -14.15 -4.60
CA CYS A 93 35.27 -15.32 -5.09
C CYS A 93 33.77 -15.14 -4.89
N ALA A 94 33.34 -14.76 -3.67
CA ALA A 94 31.92 -14.50 -3.39
C ALA A 94 31.33 -13.41 -4.30
N ALA A 95 32.10 -12.35 -4.57
CA ALA A 95 31.69 -11.27 -5.48
C ALA A 95 31.56 -11.75 -6.94
N LYS A 96 32.54 -12.50 -7.45
CA LYS A 96 32.46 -13.10 -8.80
C LYS A 96 31.26 -14.03 -8.93
N LEU A 97 31.05 -14.90 -7.94
CA LEU A 97 29.90 -15.80 -7.91
C LEU A 97 28.57 -15.05 -7.90
N MET A 98 28.48 -13.97 -7.12
CA MET A 98 27.29 -13.10 -7.10
C MET A 98 27.03 -12.47 -8.47
N LEU A 99 28.06 -11.96 -9.13
CA LEU A 99 27.98 -11.39 -10.48
C LEU A 99 27.73 -12.44 -11.57
N SER A 100 27.94 -13.74 -11.34
CA SER A 100 27.53 -14.80 -12.26
C SER A 100 26.05 -15.19 -12.09
N VAL A 101 25.46 -14.96 -10.91
CA VAL A 101 24.08 -15.37 -10.56
C VAL A 101 23.03 -14.28 -10.83
N ILE A 102 23.36 -13.00 -10.60
CA ILE A 102 22.45 -11.85 -10.80
C ILE A 102 22.27 -11.36 -12.28
N PRO A 103 23.22 -11.44 -13.22
CA PRO A 103 23.21 -10.66 -14.48
C PRO A 103 22.13 -11.09 -15.48
N LYS A 104 21.47 -12.22 -15.24
CA LYS A 104 20.40 -12.77 -16.08
C LYS A 104 19.02 -12.16 -15.90
N LEU A 105 18.79 -11.39 -14.84
CA LEU A 105 17.44 -10.93 -14.50
C LEU A 105 16.76 -10.11 -15.61
N PRO A 106 17.45 -9.23 -16.36
CA PRO A 106 16.82 -8.50 -17.46
C PRO A 106 16.23 -9.43 -18.54
N LEU A 107 16.87 -10.58 -18.79
CA LEU A 107 16.38 -11.60 -19.74
C LEU A 107 15.26 -12.48 -19.14
N MET A 108 15.25 -12.71 -17.82
CA MET A 108 14.17 -13.46 -17.14
C MET A 108 12.84 -12.69 -17.11
N PHE A 109 12.88 -11.37 -17.16
CA PHE A 109 11.71 -10.50 -17.15
C PHE A 109 11.48 -9.85 -18.52
N ALA A 110 11.34 -10.67 -19.56
CA ALA A 110 11.01 -10.30 -20.96
C ALA A 110 10.36 -8.91 -21.16
N GLY A 111 11.17 -7.85 -21.17
CA GLY A 111 10.73 -6.47 -21.43
C GLY A 111 9.85 -5.78 -20.37
N LYS A 112 9.69 -6.30 -19.14
CA LYS A 112 8.92 -5.61 -18.08
C LYS A 112 9.74 -5.51 -16.79
N PHE A 113 10.31 -4.33 -16.56
CA PHE A 113 11.03 -4.03 -15.33
C PHE A 113 10.15 -4.30 -14.09
N HIS A 114 10.70 -5.03 -13.12
CA HIS A 114 9.96 -5.51 -11.95
C HIS A 114 10.67 -5.03 -10.68
N TYR A 115 9.93 -4.62 -9.64
CA TYR A 115 10.46 -4.25 -8.31
C TYR A 115 11.39 -5.31 -7.67
N HIS A 116 11.41 -6.52 -8.22
CA HIS A 116 12.33 -7.56 -7.81
C HIS A 116 13.78 -7.26 -8.22
N THR A 117 14.01 -6.53 -9.31
CA THR A 117 15.35 -6.15 -9.78
C THR A 117 16.00 -5.14 -8.85
N VAL A 118 15.23 -4.19 -8.28
CA VAL A 118 15.70 -3.24 -7.25
C VAL A 118 16.31 -3.97 -6.04
N ARG A 119 15.70 -5.08 -5.62
CA ARG A 119 16.21 -5.89 -4.48
C ARG A 119 17.57 -6.52 -4.76
N LEU A 120 17.95 -6.64 -6.02
CA LEU A 120 19.12 -7.36 -6.48
C LEU A 120 20.27 -6.38 -6.79
N LEU A 121 19.91 -5.12 -7.11
CA LEU A 121 20.84 -4.02 -7.35
C LEU A 121 21.85 -3.85 -6.22
N GLY A 122 21.42 -3.76 -4.95
CA GLY A 122 22.32 -3.48 -3.84
C GLY A 122 23.45 -4.52 -3.71
N SER A 123 23.12 -5.80 -3.81
CA SER A 123 24.12 -6.87 -3.81
C SER A 123 25.03 -6.81 -5.04
N TRP A 124 24.46 -6.53 -6.21
CA TRP A 124 25.23 -6.41 -7.45
C TRP A 124 26.26 -5.26 -7.38
N VAL A 125 25.84 -4.09 -6.87
CA VAL A 125 26.70 -2.92 -6.62
C VAL A 125 27.80 -3.27 -5.61
N LEU A 126 27.45 -3.96 -4.52
CA LEU A 126 28.41 -4.44 -3.53
C LEU A 126 29.48 -5.34 -4.15
N ALA A 127 29.10 -6.27 -5.03
CA ALA A 127 30.06 -7.16 -5.68
C ALA A 127 31.03 -6.39 -6.60
N HIS A 128 30.51 -5.43 -7.39
CA HIS A 128 31.36 -4.56 -8.20
C HIS A 128 32.29 -3.68 -7.36
N ASN A 129 31.79 -3.12 -6.25
CA ASN A 129 32.60 -2.38 -5.28
C ASN A 129 33.73 -3.25 -4.72
N ARG A 130 33.41 -4.49 -4.33
CA ARG A 130 34.42 -5.43 -3.81
C ARG A 130 35.52 -5.74 -4.82
N LEU A 131 35.17 -5.86 -6.10
CA LEU A 131 36.11 -6.17 -7.17
C LEU A 131 36.83 -4.93 -7.73
N GLY A 132 36.58 -3.73 -7.19
CA GLY A 132 37.15 -2.49 -7.72
C GLY A 132 36.66 -2.11 -9.12
N THR A 133 35.50 -2.65 -9.54
CA THR A 133 34.92 -2.45 -10.88
C THR A 133 33.66 -1.59 -10.83
N LEU A 134 33.41 -0.89 -9.73
CA LEU A 134 32.21 -0.08 -9.53
C LEU A 134 32.08 1.06 -10.54
N ASN A 135 33.19 1.65 -10.98
CA ASN A 135 33.18 2.70 -12.01
C ASN A 135 32.61 2.22 -13.36
N ASN A 136 32.58 0.90 -13.60
CA ASN A 136 31.96 0.33 -14.79
C ASN A 136 30.46 0.09 -14.61
N ALA A 137 29.93 0.19 -13.39
CA ALA A 137 28.52 -0.08 -13.09
C ALA A 137 27.53 0.70 -13.97
N PRO A 138 27.74 2.01 -14.25
CA PRO A 138 26.86 2.76 -15.14
C PRO A 138 26.77 2.23 -16.57
N ASN A 139 27.77 1.47 -17.05
CA ASN A 139 27.77 0.93 -18.41
C ASN A 139 26.88 -0.32 -18.55
N TYR A 140 26.39 -0.88 -17.45
CA TYR A 140 25.50 -2.05 -17.48
C TYR A 140 24.04 -1.63 -17.57
N SER A 141 23.31 -2.19 -18.54
CA SER A 141 21.88 -1.91 -18.72
C SER A 141 21.06 -2.17 -17.45
N VAL A 142 21.36 -3.23 -16.70
CA VAL A 142 20.66 -3.55 -15.44
C VAL A 142 20.77 -2.44 -14.40
N TYR A 143 21.91 -1.75 -14.33
CA TYR A 143 22.11 -0.62 -13.42
C TYR A 143 21.27 0.56 -13.88
N GLN A 144 21.35 0.92 -15.17
CA GLN A 144 20.58 2.02 -15.75
C GLN A 144 19.07 1.79 -15.66
N ASP A 145 18.60 0.57 -15.89
CA ASP A 145 17.19 0.20 -15.77
C ASP A 145 16.71 0.34 -14.31
N CYS A 146 17.51 -0.11 -13.34
CA CYS A 146 17.17 0.02 -11.92
C CYS A 146 17.19 1.47 -11.47
N LEU A 147 18.21 2.22 -11.88
CA LEU A 147 18.34 3.63 -11.57
C LEU A 147 17.19 4.42 -12.18
N GLY A 148 16.81 4.13 -13.42
CA GLY A 148 15.64 4.71 -14.09
C GLY A 148 14.35 4.41 -13.33
N TYR A 149 14.13 3.16 -12.91
CA TYR A 149 12.94 2.80 -12.12
C TYR A 149 12.91 3.49 -10.75
N LEU A 150 14.06 3.62 -10.08
CA LEU A 150 14.16 4.28 -8.78
C LEU A 150 14.01 5.81 -8.87
N LYS A 151 14.52 6.42 -9.94
CA LYS A 151 14.35 7.85 -10.25
C LYS A 151 12.92 8.19 -10.69
N ASN A 152 12.24 7.26 -11.36
CA ASN A 152 10.88 7.43 -11.82
C ASN A 152 9.88 7.17 -10.68
N ILE A 153 9.72 8.16 -9.79
CA ILE A 153 8.40 8.40 -9.20
C ILE A 153 7.44 8.49 -10.39
N SER A 154 6.47 7.59 -10.45
CA SER A 154 5.74 7.27 -11.67
C SER A 154 4.73 8.37 -11.98
N THR A 155 5.15 9.38 -12.74
CA THR A 155 4.35 10.58 -13.00
C THR A 155 3.22 10.42 -14.01
N ALA A 156 3.00 9.20 -14.52
CA ALA A 156 2.01 8.95 -15.56
C ALA A 156 0.87 8.06 -15.05
N ARG A 157 -0.35 8.48 -15.40
CA ARG A 157 -1.62 7.82 -15.09
C ARG A 157 -1.49 6.30 -15.25
N HIS A 158 -1.93 5.55 -14.24
CA HIS A 158 -2.04 4.09 -14.30
C HIS A 158 -0.73 3.30 -14.39
N LYS A 159 0.43 3.94 -14.28
CA LYS A 159 1.70 3.22 -14.26
C LYS A 159 1.95 2.58 -12.91
N MET A 160 2.76 1.54 -12.93
CA MET A 160 3.25 0.91 -11.72
C MET A 160 4.33 1.77 -11.08
N GLY A 161 4.54 1.60 -9.79
CA GLY A 161 5.64 2.20 -9.07
C GLY A 161 5.19 3.00 -7.86
N LEU A 162 6.11 3.83 -7.38
CA LEU A 162 5.88 4.79 -6.32
C LEU A 162 5.37 6.09 -6.93
N HIS A 163 4.32 6.65 -6.37
CA HIS A 163 3.69 7.89 -6.82
C HIS A 163 4.09 9.05 -5.90
N ARG A 164 3.84 10.29 -6.34
CA ARG A 164 4.25 11.50 -5.59
C ARG A 164 3.66 11.56 -4.18
N ASP A 165 2.42 11.11 -4.01
CA ASP A 165 1.77 11.02 -2.70
C ASP A 165 2.20 9.82 -1.86
N LEU A 166 3.26 9.12 -2.29
CA LEU A 166 3.81 7.92 -1.68
C LEU A 166 2.97 6.64 -1.84
N SER A 167 1.90 6.67 -2.64
CA SER A 167 1.17 5.47 -3.05
C SER A 167 2.05 4.51 -3.84
N PHE A 168 1.88 3.20 -3.65
CA PHE A 168 2.69 2.19 -4.37
C PHE A 168 1.85 1.09 -5.03
N TYR A 169 1.90 1.03 -6.37
CA TYR A 169 1.12 0.10 -7.20
C TYR A 169 2.00 -0.90 -7.97
N LYS A 170 1.56 -2.16 -8.03
CA LYS A 170 2.14 -3.23 -8.89
C LYS A 170 1.40 -3.32 -10.24
N LEU A 171 1.93 -4.14 -11.19
CA LEU A 171 1.21 -4.68 -12.35
C LEU A 171 -0.25 -4.95 -11.96
N ASP A 172 -1.16 -4.43 -12.78
CA ASP A 172 -2.62 -4.53 -12.63
C ASP A 172 -3.22 -3.63 -11.53
N LYS A 173 -2.53 -2.52 -11.20
CA LYS A 173 -3.02 -1.44 -10.31
C LYS A 173 -3.52 -1.96 -8.97
N VAL A 174 -2.69 -2.72 -8.27
CA VAL A 174 -2.98 -3.16 -6.90
C VAL A 174 -1.96 -2.59 -5.94
N LEU A 175 -2.44 -2.05 -4.82
CA LEU A 175 -1.59 -1.60 -3.72
C LEU A 175 -0.67 -2.73 -3.25
N ALA A 176 0.61 -2.38 -3.08
CA ALA A 176 1.66 -3.36 -2.84
C ALA A 176 2.73 -2.88 -1.84
N PHE A 177 2.33 -2.16 -0.78
CA PHE A 177 3.25 -1.61 0.23
C PHE A 177 4.19 -2.65 0.85
N LYS A 178 3.80 -3.93 0.96
CA LYS A 178 4.69 -5.02 1.38
C LYS A 178 5.98 -5.17 0.55
N ASN A 179 5.98 -4.70 -0.69
CA ASN A 179 7.19 -4.75 -1.49
C ASN A 179 8.19 -3.64 -1.15
N LEU A 180 7.77 -2.56 -0.49
CA LEU A 180 8.63 -1.48 -0.05
C LEU A 180 9.51 -1.89 1.14
N ASP A 181 8.98 -2.70 2.06
CA ASP A 181 9.78 -3.31 3.14
C ASP A 181 11.06 -4.00 2.57
N LYS A 182 10.94 -4.61 1.39
CA LYS A 182 12.07 -5.25 0.71
C LYS A 182 13.08 -4.28 0.08
N TYR A 183 12.72 -3.01 -0.12
CA TYR A 183 13.66 -1.96 -0.55
C TYR A 183 14.48 -1.43 0.62
N CYS A 184 13.95 -1.59 1.84
CA CYS A 184 14.43 -0.91 3.02
C CYS A 184 15.07 -1.87 4.04
N ASP A 185 15.40 -3.08 3.56
CA ASP A 185 16.27 -4.06 4.22
C ASP A 185 17.57 -3.39 4.66
N GLU A 186 17.76 -3.26 5.98
CA GLU A 186 18.89 -2.62 6.63
C GLU A 186 20.25 -3.11 6.09
N ARG A 187 20.32 -4.38 5.70
CA ARG A 187 21.55 -5.00 5.18
C ARG A 187 21.96 -4.45 3.81
N LEU A 188 21.06 -3.76 3.12
CA LEU A 188 21.30 -3.18 1.80
C LEU A 188 21.33 -1.66 1.83
N GLN A 189 21.06 -1.02 2.97
CA GLN A 189 21.01 0.44 3.07
C GLN A 189 22.33 1.10 2.64
N TYR A 190 23.46 0.59 3.14
CA TYR A 190 24.78 1.11 2.75
C TYR A 190 25.08 0.90 1.25
N THR A 191 24.43 -0.05 0.57
CA THR A 191 24.71 -0.29 -0.86
C THR A 191 24.21 0.85 -1.72
N TYR A 192 23.19 1.57 -1.26
CA TYR A 192 22.69 2.77 -1.92
C TYR A 192 23.65 3.96 -1.78
N SER A 193 24.56 3.95 -0.80
CA SER A 193 25.57 4.99 -0.63
C SER A 193 26.88 4.71 -1.37
N LEU A 194 26.98 3.58 -2.11
CA LEU A 194 28.20 3.21 -2.81
C LEU A 194 28.40 3.98 -4.12
N THR A 195 27.34 4.56 -4.68
CA THR A 195 27.41 5.41 -5.87
C THR A 195 26.68 6.73 -5.63
N ASP A 196 27.18 7.80 -6.23
CA ASP A 196 26.55 9.12 -6.12
C ASP A 196 25.13 9.10 -6.70
N GLU A 197 24.90 8.39 -7.82
CA GLU A 197 23.59 8.37 -8.44
C GLU A 197 22.54 7.64 -7.59
N LEU A 198 22.91 6.57 -6.86
CA LEU A 198 21.98 5.89 -5.95
C LEU A 198 21.79 6.65 -4.65
N SER A 199 22.84 7.31 -4.15
CA SER A 199 22.77 8.17 -2.96
C SER A 199 21.76 9.29 -3.15
N ASN A 200 21.73 9.87 -4.36
CA ASN A 200 20.83 10.96 -4.72
C ASN A 200 19.36 10.57 -4.85
N VAL A 201 19.02 9.28 -5.01
CA VAL A 201 17.61 8.85 -5.13
C VAL A 201 16.90 8.81 -3.77
N ASN A 202 17.65 8.81 -2.65
CA ASN A 202 17.12 8.84 -1.29
C ASN A 202 15.95 7.88 -1.02
N LEU A 203 16.02 6.66 -1.56
CA LEU A 203 14.97 5.64 -1.46
C LEU A 203 14.57 5.33 -0.01
N MET A 204 15.54 5.38 0.90
CA MET A 204 15.33 5.14 2.33
C MET A 204 14.44 6.19 2.97
N SER A 205 14.63 7.48 2.65
CA SER A 205 13.76 8.54 3.14
C SER A 205 12.32 8.34 2.66
N PHE A 206 12.12 7.98 1.39
CA PHE A 206 10.79 7.70 0.86
C PHE A 206 10.09 6.53 1.55
N CYS A 207 10.79 5.39 1.72
CA CYS A 207 10.28 4.27 2.50
C CYS A 207 9.93 4.68 3.94
N GLN A 208 10.82 5.41 4.60
CA GLN A 208 10.62 5.84 5.99
C GLN A 208 9.40 6.75 6.10
N LYS A 209 9.18 7.67 5.16
CA LYS A 209 7.97 8.50 5.09
C LYS A 209 6.71 7.61 5.01
N ILE A 210 6.70 6.62 4.12
CA ILE A 210 5.57 5.67 3.98
C ILE A 210 5.34 4.87 5.26
N ILE A 211 6.42 4.33 5.84
CA ILE A 211 6.35 3.53 7.06
C ILE A 211 5.79 4.37 8.21
N ARG A 212 6.25 5.62 8.34
CA ARG A 212 5.80 6.56 9.38
C ARG A 212 4.32 6.95 9.26
N ILE A 213 3.78 6.94 8.04
CA ILE A 213 2.35 7.19 7.77
C ILE A 213 1.53 5.93 8.05
N LEU A 214 1.95 4.79 7.53
CA LEU A 214 1.14 3.57 7.57
C LEU A 214 1.16 2.92 8.95
N PHE A 215 2.34 2.73 9.54
CA PHE A 215 2.50 1.91 10.73
C PHE A 215 2.33 2.71 12.01
N HIS A 216 2.02 2.00 13.09
CA HIS A 216 1.88 2.55 14.42
C HIS A 216 3.10 2.16 15.26
N GLU A 217 3.41 2.98 16.27
CA GLU A 217 4.51 2.74 17.21
C GLU A 217 4.27 1.61 18.23
N HIS A 218 3.03 1.46 18.74
CA HIS A 218 2.67 0.45 19.72
C HIS A 218 1.61 -0.56 19.25
N ILE A 219 0.67 -0.18 18.39
CA ILE A 219 -0.48 -1.03 18.00
C ILE A 219 -0.16 -1.75 16.67
N PRO A 220 0.18 -3.06 16.67
CA PRO A 220 0.71 -3.77 15.51
C PRO A 220 -0.39 -4.22 14.52
N ARG A 221 -1.32 -3.34 14.13
CA ARG A 221 -2.49 -3.71 13.31
C ARG A 221 -2.62 -2.84 12.08
N LEU A 222 -2.91 -3.46 10.94
CA LEU A 222 -3.32 -2.77 9.73
C LEU A 222 -4.53 -3.45 9.09
N PRO A 223 -5.42 -2.69 8.42
CA PRO A 223 -6.45 -3.27 7.59
C PRO A 223 -5.90 -4.27 6.58
N MET A 224 -6.70 -5.30 6.31
CA MET A 224 -6.37 -6.35 5.35
C MET A 224 -5.99 -5.76 3.98
N GLY A 225 -4.87 -6.24 3.43
CA GLY A 225 -4.49 -5.94 2.07
C GLY A 225 -3.64 -4.68 1.86
N ILE A 226 -3.34 -3.93 2.93
CA ILE A 226 -2.30 -2.88 2.92
C ILE A 226 -0.91 -3.52 2.80
N MET A 227 -0.60 -4.44 3.72
CA MET A 227 0.65 -5.21 3.71
C MET A 227 0.43 -6.65 3.23
N ASN A 228 -0.38 -7.42 3.96
CA ASN A 228 -0.56 -8.85 3.71
C ASN A 228 -1.99 -9.17 3.28
N ARG A 229 -2.16 -10.31 2.59
CA ARG A 229 -3.48 -10.88 2.24
C ARG A 229 -3.71 -12.21 2.99
N THR A 230 -3.47 -12.17 4.29
CA THR A 230 -3.48 -13.30 5.24
C THR A 230 -4.50 -13.05 6.33
N LYS A 231 -4.99 -14.09 7.03
CA LYS A 231 -6.03 -13.91 8.05
C LYS A 231 -5.62 -12.97 9.17
N SER A 232 -4.32 -12.86 9.41
CA SER A 232 -3.77 -11.94 10.39
C SER A 232 -3.75 -10.49 9.91
N LEU A 233 -4.19 -9.60 10.78
CA LEU A 233 -4.05 -8.14 10.70
C LEU A 233 -2.73 -7.66 11.31
N LYS A 234 -1.97 -8.57 11.92
CA LYS A 234 -0.73 -8.27 12.63
C LYS A 234 0.37 -7.81 11.66
N VAL A 235 1.02 -6.73 12.02
CA VAL A 235 2.19 -6.18 11.34
C VAL A 235 3.27 -5.80 12.34
N GLU A 236 4.44 -5.43 11.84
CA GLU A 236 5.51 -4.85 12.67
C GLU A 236 5.11 -3.47 13.18
N VAL A 237 5.70 -3.05 14.30
CA VAL A 237 5.61 -1.68 14.80
C VAL A 237 6.90 -0.92 14.47
N TYR A 238 6.79 0.39 14.30
CA TYR A 238 7.92 1.24 13.95
C TYR A 238 7.98 2.44 14.89
N GLN A 239 9.13 2.61 15.54
CA GLN A 239 9.40 3.76 16.41
C GLN A 239 9.54 5.05 15.59
N GLY A 240 9.07 6.16 16.14
CA GLY A 240 9.14 7.47 15.47
C GLY A 240 8.13 7.66 14.34
N THR A 241 6.97 7.00 14.43
CA THR A 241 5.79 7.27 13.57
C THR A 241 5.12 8.57 14.03
N THR A 242 4.57 9.35 13.10
CA THR A 242 3.96 10.64 13.42
C THR A 242 2.50 10.47 13.81
N TRP A 243 2.16 10.72 15.07
CA TRP A 243 0.77 10.66 15.54
C TRP A 243 -0.08 11.76 14.88
N GLY A 244 -1.37 11.48 14.70
CA GLY A 244 -2.32 12.42 14.12
C GLY A 244 -2.88 11.94 12.79
N LEU A 245 -3.29 12.90 11.96
CA LEU A 245 -3.91 12.67 10.66
C LEU A 245 -2.84 12.55 9.57
N ALA A 246 -3.06 11.62 8.65
CA ALA A 246 -2.32 11.54 7.41
C ALA A 246 -3.21 11.02 6.27
N VAL A 247 -2.88 11.41 5.05
CA VAL A 247 -3.58 10.96 3.84
C VAL A 247 -2.59 10.47 2.79
N LEU A 248 -3.02 9.48 2.02
CA LEU A 248 -2.39 9.10 0.74
C LEU A 248 -3.48 9.25 -0.33
N PRO A 249 -3.66 10.46 -0.90
CA PRO A 249 -4.73 10.75 -1.84
C PRO A 249 -4.92 9.69 -2.92
N PHE A 250 -3.92 9.33 -3.71
CA PHE A 250 -4.06 8.43 -4.85
C PHE A 250 -4.33 6.99 -4.43
N SER A 251 -3.89 6.56 -3.24
CA SER A 251 -4.29 5.29 -2.64
C SER A 251 -5.63 5.35 -1.91
N ARG A 252 -6.23 6.54 -1.75
CA ARG A 252 -7.47 6.77 -1.00
C ARG A 252 -7.38 6.29 0.45
N ILE A 253 -6.18 6.42 1.03
CA ILE A 253 -5.97 6.02 2.41
C ILE A 253 -6.13 7.26 3.29
N LEU A 254 -7.02 7.16 4.26
CA LEU A 254 -7.11 8.09 5.38
C LEU A 254 -6.62 7.36 6.63
N ARG A 255 -5.74 8.03 7.37
CA ARG A 255 -5.06 7.51 8.54
C ARG A 255 -5.27 8.42 9.73
N TYR A 256 -5.57 7.83 10.88
CA TYR A 256 -5.53 8.51 12.17
C TYR A 256 -5.02 7.58 13.26
N PHE A 257 -4.05 8.05 14.04
CA PHE A 257 -3.64 7.34 15.25
C PHE A 257 -3.10 8.25 16.33
N THR A 258 -3.24 7.78 17.56
CA THR A 258 -2.69 8.36 18.79
C THR A 258 -1.99 7.23 19.54
N PRO A 259 -1.36 7.44 20.72
CA PRO A 259 -0.75 6.34 21.46
C PRO A 259 -1.66 5.13 21.72
N ASN A 260 -2.98 5.37 21.80
CA ASN A 260 -3.97 4.38 22.23
C ASN A 260 -4.96 3.96 21.13
N ILE A 261 -4.95 4.62 19.98
CA ILE A 261 -5.95 4.44 18.92
C ILE A 261 -5.24 4.24 17.59
N ASN A 262 -5.72 3.27 16.81
CA ASN A 262 -5.25 2.99 15.48
C ASN A 262 -6.43 2.84 14.52
N PHE A 263 -6.62 3.83 13.64
CA PHE A 263 -7.64 3.82 12.60
C PHE A 263 -7.03 4.06 11.21
N MET A 264 -7.42 3.24 10.25
CA MET A 264 -7.05 3.39 8.84
C MET A 264 -8.19 2.88 7.98
N VAL A 265 -8.52 3.63 6.94
CA VAL A 265 -9.51 3.25 5.93
C VAL A 265 -8.94 3.42 4.53
N TYR A 266 -9.40 2.57 3.60
CA TYR A 266 -9.05 2.61 2.19
C TYR A 266 -10.33 2.82 1.37
N GLY A 267 -10.34 3.84 0.51
CA GLY A 267 -11.42 4.12 -0.43
C GLY A 267 -11.36 3.25 -1.69
N VAL A 268 -12.51 3.01 -2.31
CA VAL A 268 -12.62 2.21 -3.54
C VAL A 268 -12.45 3.10 -4.78
N GLN A 269 -11.74 2.61 -5.80
CA GLN A 269 -11.60 3.27 -7.10
C GLN A 269 -12.02 2.32 -8.22
N ALA A 270 -12.61 2.84 -9.30
CA ALA A 270 -13.11 2.02 -10.39
C ALA A 270 -11.98 1.31 -11.15
N ASN A 271 -10.86 2.01 -11.34
CA ASN A 271 -9.75 1.54 -12.17
C ASN A 271 -8.63 0.83 -11.39
N VAL A 272 -8.72 0.74 -10.06
CA VAL A 272 -7.74 0.07 -9.19
C VAL A 272 -8.40 -1.19 -8.63
N ALA A 273 -7.71 -2.33 -8.68
CA ALA A 273 -8.33 -3.56 -8.21
C ALA A 273 -8.53 -3.47 -6.69
N TYR A 274 -9.79 -3.50 -6.24
CA TYR A 274 -10.09 -3.46 -4.81
C TYR A 274 -9.64 -4.74 -4.11
N PHE A 275 -9.51 -5.86 -4.83
CA PHE A 275 -9.00 -7.11 -4.29
C PHE A 275 -8.38 -7.97 -5.40
N LYS A 276 -7.41 -8.80 -5.03
CA LYS A 276 -6.97 -9.91 -5.87
C LYS A 276 -7.23 -11.22 -5.15
N THR A 277 -7.91 -12.12 -5.84
CA THR A 277 -8.36 -13.41 -5.31
C THR A 277 -7.18 -14.21 -4.78
N ASN A 278 -7.39 -14.83 -3.62
CA ASN A 278 -6.40 -15.67 -2.95
C ASN A 278 -7.12 -16.95 -2.50
N GLN A 279 -6.55 -18.12 -2.86
CA GLN A 279 -7.10 -19.43 -2.51
C GLN A 279 -7.27 -19.62 -1.00
N SER A 280 -6.44 -18.97 -0.17
CA SER A 280 -6.53 -19.15 1.29
C SER A 280 -7.59 -18.28 1.98
N LEU A 281 -8.19 -17.30 1.30
CA LEU A 281 -9.03 -16.26 1.90
C LEU A 281 -10.03 -15.64 0.91
N PRO A 282 -10.99 -16.41 0.37
CA PRO A 282 -11.93 -15.93 -0.64
C PRO A 282 -12.85 -14.80 -0.16
N GLN A 283 -13.18 -14.79 1.14
CA GLN A 283 -14.09 -13.83 1.78
C GLN A 283 -13.45 -12.49 2.21
N ALA A 284 -12.12 -12.35 2.10
CA ALA A 284 -11.40 -11.14 2.53
C ALA A 284 -11.64 -9.89 1.67
N ALA A 285 -12.30 -10.05 0.52
CA ALA A 285 -12.65 -8.95 -0.36
C ALA A 285 -13.58 -7.94 0.31
N GLN A 286 -14.62 -8.43 1.00
CA GLN A 286 -15.58 -7.59 1.69
C GLN A 286 -14.91 -6.81 2.83
N TYR A 287 -14.07 -7.48 3.63
CA TYR A 287 -13.33 -6.84 4.71
C TYR A 287 -12.44 -5.71 4.23
N ARG A 288 -11.72 -5.92 3.11
CA ARG A 288 -10.86 -4.89 2.54
C ARG A 288 -11.62 -3.63 2.12
N VAL A 289 -12.86 -3.77 1.66
CA VAL A 289 -13.67 -2.65 1.16
C VAL A 289 -14.46 -1.97 2.28
N GLN A 290 -15.04 -2.74 3.21
CA GLN A 290 -16.09 -2.27 4.11
C GLN A 290 -15.66 -2.10 5.58
N SER A 291 -14.48 -2.57 5.98
CA SER A 291 -14.04 -2.44 7.39
C SER A 291 -13.78 -0.98 7.77
N ARG A 292 -14.41 -0.53 8.86
CA ARG A 292 -14.26 0.80 9.50
C ARG A 292 -13.90 0.67 10.98
N GLN A 293 -13.15 -0.37 11.31
CA GLN A 293 -12.82 -0.73 12.68
C GLN A 293 -11.73 0.17 13.26
N VAL A 294 -11.95 0.62 14.50
CA VAL A 294 -10.93 1.26 15.32
C VAL A 294 -10.25 0.17 16.16
N PHE A 295 -8.92 0.16 16.16
CA PHE A 295 -8.15 -0.75 17.01
C PHE A 295 -7.56 0.01 18.20
N LEU A 296 -7.70 -0.55 19.39
CA LEU A 296 -7.16 0.00 20.62
C LEU A 296 -5.89 -0.74 21.06
N ALA A 297 -5.08 -0.07 21.87
CA ALA A 297 -3.88 -0.67 22.45
C ALA A 297 -4.20 -1.90 23.30
N ASP A 298 -5.31 -1.86 24.03
CA ASP A 298 -5.74 -2.91 24.96
C ASP A 298 -6.41 -4.12 24.28
N ASP A 299 -6.67 -4.06 22.97
CA ASP A 299 -7.39 -5.10 22.23
C ASP A 299 -6.51 -6.33 21.94
N ASP A 300 -6.01 -7.07 22.93
CA ASP A 300 -5.08 -8.21 22.69
C ASP A 300 -5.61 -9.32 21.74
N TRP A 301 -6.93 -9.36 21.48
CA TRP A 301 -7.64 -10.52 20.95
C TRP A 301 -7.93 -10.41 19.44
N GLN A 302 -7.75 -9.23 18.84
CA GLN A 302 -8.08 -8.98 17.41
C GLN A 302 -6.82 -8.96 16.52
N ALA A 303 -6.03 -10.04 16.57
CA ALA A 303 -4.87 -10.21 15.67
C ALA A 303 -5.26 -10.80 14.30
N GLU A 304 -6.50 -11.27 14.15
CA GLU A 304 -7.07 -11.85 12.94
C GLU A 304 -8.33 -11.12 12.50
N ILE A 305 -8.70 -11.29 11.23
CA ILE A 305 -9.97 -10.79 10.72
C ILE A 305 -11.13 -11.48 11.44
N THR A 306 -12.04 -10.68 11.97
CA THR A 306 -13.35 -11.11 12.48
C THR A 306 -14.47 -10.68 11.53
N TYR A 307 -15.49 -11.53 11.41
CA TYR A 307 -16.71 -11.26 10.65
C TYR A 307 -17.92 -11.38 11.57
N PRO A 308 -18.91 -10.48 11.48
CA PRO A 308 -18.87 -9.18 10.77
C PRO A 308 -17.91 -8.20 11.47
N CYS A 309 -17.62 -7.06 10.85
CA CYS A 309 -16.95 -5.94 11.54
C CYS A 309 -17.63 -4.61 11.26
N VAL A 310 -17.25 -3.58 12.01
CA VAL A 310 -17.81 -2.22 11.90
C VAL A 310 -17.77 -1.74 10.45
N GLY A 311 -18.92 -1.30 9.93
CA GLY A 311 -19.10 -0.82 8.56
C GLY A 311 -19.59 -1.84 7.54
N PHE A 312 -19.70 -3.12 7.91
CA PHE A 312 -20.09 -4.18 6.98
C PHE A 312 -21.54 -4.09 6.52
N ILE A 313 -21.75 -4.48 5.26
CA ILE A 313 -23.08 -4.68 4.67
C ILE A 313 -23.13 -6.08 4.06
N GLU A 314 -23.88 -6.97 4.70
CA GLU A 314 -24.09 -8.36 4.26
C GLU A 314 -25.46 -8.51 3.59
N ILE A 315 -25.59 -9.50 2.70
CA ILE A 315 -26.88 -9.96 2.19
C ILE A 315 -27.38 -11.09 3.10
N ASP A 316 -28.59 -10.98 3.65
CA ASP A 316 -29.14 -12.00 4.55
C ASP A 316 -29.18 -13.38 3.88
N LYS A 317 -28.88 -14.45 4.63
CA LYS A 317 -28.88 -15.86 4.18
C LYS A 317 -27.80 -16.28 3.18
N LEU A 318 -26.91 -15.39 2.73
CA LEU A 318 -25.72 -15.77 1.96
C LEU A 318 -24.47 -15.76 2.86
N LYS A 319 -23.70 -16.85 2.83
CA LYS A 319 -22.35 -16.89 3.41
C LYS A 319 -21.51 -15.72 2.84
N PRO A 320 -20.45 -15.27 3.54
CA PRO A 320 -19.50 -14.29 2.99
C PRO A 320 -19.17 -14.65 1.55
N ILE A 321 -19.29 -13.68 0.64
CA ILE A 321 -19.26 -14.01 -0.79
C ILE A 321 -17.90 -14.59 -1.16
N GLU A 322 -17.92 -15.87 -1.50
CA GLU A 322 -16.74 -16.58 -1.96
C GLU A 322 -16.50 -16.24 -3.43
N ILE A 323 -15.41 -15.53 -3.70
CA ILE A 323 -15.06 -15.16 -5.06
C ILE A 323 -14.16 -16.26 -5.65
N SER A 324 -14.71 -17.01 -6.60
CA SER A 324 -14.05 -18.15 -7.24
C SER A 324 -12.67 -17.79 -7.80
N HIS A 325 -11.71 -18.66 -7.50
CA HIS A 325 -10.31 -18.55 -7.89
C HIS A 325 -10.06 -18.88 -9.37
N ASN A 326 -10.99 -19.60 -10.03
CA ASN A 326 -10.89 -20.00 -11.44
C ASN A 326 -11.30 -18.89 -12.42
N SER A 327 -11.53 -17.68 -11.93
CA SER A 327 -11.67 -16.48 -12.75
C SER A 327 -10.40 -16.31 -13.60
N HIS A 328 -10.54 -16.22 -14.93
CA HIS A 328 -9.46 -15.85 -15.86
C HIS A 328 -8.81 -14.50 -15.49
N TYR A 329 -9.47 -13.70 -14.64
CA TYR A 329 -8.97 -12.46 -14.08
C TYR A 329 -8.89 -12.57 -12.54
N PRO A 330 -7.69 -12.75 -11.95
CA PRO A 330 -7.55 -12.85 -10.49
C PRO A 330 -7.75 -11.50 -9.78
N TYR A 331 -8.06 -10.44 -10.52
CA TYR A 331 -8.24 -9.07 -10.05
C TYR A 331 -9.72 -8.70 -10.10
N LEU A 332 -10.17 -8.04 -9.04
CA LEU A 332 -11.55 -7.62 -8.89
C LEU A 332 -11.63 -6.10 -8.87
N PHE A 333 -12.48 -5.56 -9.71
CA PHE A 333 -12.71 -4.13 -9.88
C PHE A 333 -14.15 -3.80 -9.52
N ALA A 334 -14.37 -2.61 -8.97
CA ALA A 334 -15.71 -2.15 -8.68
C ALA A 334 -16.45 -1.87 -9.99
N ASN A 335 -17.76 -2.09 -9.99
CA ASN A 335 -18.60 -1.76 -11.15
C ASN A 335 -18.67 -0.24 -11.34
N PHE A 336 -18.72 0.46 -10.23
CA PHE A 336 -18.63 1.90 -10.13
C PHE A 336 -17.91 2.23 -8.84
N ALA A 337 -16.99 3.20 -8.86
CA ALA A 337 -16.38 3.73 -7.66
C ALA A 337 -15.77 5.09 -7.92
N LYS A 338 -16.09 6.04 -7.05
CA LYS A 338 -15.46 7.36 -6.93
C LYS A 338 -15.04 7.56 -5.49
N SER A 339 -13.83 8.04 -5.26
CA SER A 339 -13.39 8.35 -3.91
C SER A 339 -12.31 9.42 -3.87
N TRP A 340 -12.33 10.19 -2.79
CA TRP A 340 -11.30 11.17 -2.50
C TRP A 340 -11.04 11.25 -1.00
N VAL A 341 -9.78 11.51 -0.66
CA VAL A 341 -9.33 11.72 0.72
C VAL A 341 -8.52 13.00 0.80
N PHE A 342 -8.64 13.71 1.91
CA PHE A 342 -7.84 14.90 2.19
C PHE A 342 -7.80 15.18 3.70
N HIS A 343 -6.83 16.00 4.09
CA HIS A 343 -6.65 16.50 5.45
C HIS A 343 -6.77 18.03 5.45
N TYR A 344 -7.62 18.59 6.31
CA TYR A 344 -7.75 20.03 6.48
C TYR A 344 -7.81 20.38 7.97
N ARG A 345 -6.82 21.14 8.49
CA ARG A 345 -6.70 21.50 9.91
C ARG A 345 -6.80 20.27 10.83
N HIS A 346 -7.86 20.14 11.63
CA HIS A 346 -8.15 18.99 12.51
C HIS A 346 -9.08 17.95 11.89
N TYR A 347 -9.41 18.07 10.60
CA TYR A 347 -10.31 17.16 9.88
C TYR A 347 -9.58 16.22 8.93
N GLY A 348 -9.78 14.92 9.11
CA GLY A 348 -9.45 13.90 8.12
C GLY A 348 -10.71 13.42 7.42
N ILE A 349 -10.76 13.48 6.09
CA ILE A 349 -11.99 13.22 5.35
C ILE A 349 -11.79 12.18 4.26
N LEU A 350 -12.72 11.24 4.20
CA LEU A 350 -12.94 10.34 3.07
C LEU A 350 -14.38 10.52 2.61
N TYR A 351 -14.56 10.79 1.33
CA TYR A 351 -15.85 10.58 0.66
C TYR A 351 -15.66 9.48 -0.37
N GLN A 352 -16.65 8.61 -0.49
CA GLN A 352 -16.70 7.67 -1.59
C GLN A 352 -18.13 7.31 -1.99
N THR A 353 -18.31 6.99 -3.26
CA THR A 353 -19.50 6.32 -3.76
C THR A 353 -19.07 5.12 -4.56
N TYR A 354 -19.56 3.92 -4.25
CA TYR A 354 -19.20 2.71 -4.98
C TYR A 354 -20.37 1.74 -5.13
N CYS A 355 -20.29 0.87 -6.14
CA CYS A 355 -21.14 -0.29 -6.35
C CYS A 355 -20.25 -1.49 -6.72
N ILE A 356 -20.43 -2.61 -6.03
CA ILE A 356 -19.70 -3.85 -6.27
C ILE A 356 -20.71 -5.00 -6.30
N TRP A 357 -21.05 -5.47 -7.51
CA TRP A 357 -22.04 -6.54 -7.71
C TRP A 357 -21.60 -7.87 -7.09
N LYS A 358 -20.29 -8.10 -7.00
CA LYS A 358 -19.72 -9.28 -6.33
C LYS A 358 -19.84 -9.24 -4.80
N LEU A 359 -20.34 -8.16 -4.18
CA LEU A 359 -20.43 -8.04 -2.72
C LEU A 359 -21.87 -7.83 -2.23
N ASN A 360 -22.56 -6.80 -2.69
CA ASN A 360 -23.95 -6.59 -2.29
C ASN A 360 -24.80 -5.92 -3.36
N SER A 361 -24.17 -5.53 -4.47
CA SER A 361 -24.82 -4.80 -5.57
C SER A 361 -25.53 -3.52 -5.13
N ALA A 362 -25.28 -3.03 -3.92
CA ALA A 362 -25.83 -1.79 -3.43
C ALA A 362 -24.93 -0.63 -3.84
N LYS A 363 -25.55 0.49 -4.22
CA LYS A 363 -24.81 1.74 -4.35
C LYS A 363 -24.62 2.30 -2.96
N ILE A 364 -23.38 2.30 -2.50
CA ILE A 364 -22.99 2.83 -1.20
C ILE A 364 -22.40 4.21 -1.41
N THR A 365 -22.95 5.21 -0.72
CA THR A 365 -22.31 6.52 -0.57
C THR A 365 -21.88 6.65 0.88
N GLU A 366 -20.60 6.87 1.11
CA GLU A 366 -20.02 7.01 2.44
C GLU A 366 -19.29 8.34 2.56
N TYR A 367 -19.50 8.98 3.68
CA TYR A 367 -18.73 10.13 4.12
C TYR A 367 -18.24 9.92 5.53
N LEU A 368 -16.92 9.86 5.65
CA LEU A 368 -16.20 9.60 6.89
C LEU A 368 -15.39 10.84 7.26
N ILE A 369 -15.59 11.32 8.50
CA ILE A 369 -14.92 12.49 9.06
C ILE A 369 -14.25 12.08 10.36
N ILE A 370 -12.98 12.44 10.50
CA ILE A 370 -12.24 12.37 11.75
C ILE A 370 -12.03 13.80 12.23
N ASP A 371 -12.66 14.18 13.33
CA ASP A 371 -12.47 15.47 14.00
C ASP A 371 -11.54 15.26 15.21
N THR A 372 -10.27 15.63 15.06
CA THR A 372 -9.27 15.43 16.12
C THR A 372 -9.42 16.41 17.28
N LYS A 373 -10.08 17.55 17.06
CA LYS A 373 -10.36 18.53 18.12
C LYS A 373 -11.46 18.01 19.05
N LYS A 374 -12.50 17.39 18.47
CA LYS A 374 -13.58 16.77 19.24
C LYS A 374 -13.30 15.33 19.66
N ASN A 375 -12.26 14.69 19.11
CA ASN A 375 -11.96 13.28 19.30
C ASN A 375 -13.13 12.38 18.87
N ILE A 376 -13.64 12.63 17.66
CA ILE A 376 -14.78 11.91 17.12
C ILE A 376 -14.47 11.40 15.72
N LEU A 377 -14.85 10.15 15.45
CA LEU A 377 -14.92 9.60 14.09
C LEU A 377 -16.40 9.43 13.72
N THR A 378 -16.85 10.08 12.66
CA THR A 378 -18.21 9.99 12.15
C THR A 378 -18.22 9.29 10.80
N ILE A 379 -19.07 8.28 10.64
CA ILE A 379 -19.35 7.59 9.38
C ILE A 379 -20.80 7.84 9.05
N THR A 380 -21.06 8.55 7.96
CA THR A 380 -22.39 8.67 7.40
C THR A 380 -22.47 7.80 6.15
N MET A 381 -23.33 6.80 6.18
CA MET A 381 -23.46 5.79 5.13
C MET A 381 -24.88 5.79 4.57
N GLU A 382 -25.02 6.13 3.29
CA GLU A 382 -26.21 5.87 2.50
C GLU A 382 -26.06 4.55 1.75
N ILE A 383 -27.08 3.71 1.90
CA ILE A 383 -27.22 2.43 1.23
C ILE A 383 -28.44 2.59 0.32
N ASN A 384 -28.18 2.71 -0.99
CA ASN A 384 -29.19 2.99 -1.99
C ASN A 384 -29.26 1.85 -3.00
N ASN A 385 -30.45 1.27 -3.12
CA ASN A 385 -30.72 0.15 -4.00
C ASN A 385 -31.90 0.39 -4.97
N GLY A 386 -32.44 1.61 -5.04
CA GLY A 386 -33.65 1.86 -5.82
C GLY A 386 -33.46 1.62 -7.33
N ASN A 387 -34.16 0.61 -7.87
CA ASN A 387 -34.59 0.32 -9.27
C ASN A 387 -33.70 0.64 -10.49
N ASN A 388 -32.47 1.11 -10.34
CA ASN A 388 -31.65 1.61 -11.45
C ASN A 388 -30.54 0.66 -11.90
N ASP A 389 -30.42 -0.54 -11.33
CA ASP A 389 -29.37 -1.48 -11.71
C ASP A 389 -29.94 -2.70 -12.44
N VAL A 390 -30.17 -2.55 -13.76
CA VAL A 390 -30.70 -3.56 -14.70
C VAL A 390 -29.79 -4.81 -14.82
N SER A 391 -28.66 -4.82 -14.11
CA SER A 391 -27.64 -5.87 -14.13
C SER A 391 -27.61 -6.73 -12.86
N ARG A 392 -28.49 -6.45 -11.88
CA ARG A 392 -28.57 -7.22 -10.64
C ARG A 392 -29.03 -8.66 -10.96
N PRO A 393 -28.34 -9.70 -10.46
CA PRO A 393 -28.83 -11.06 -10.61
C PRO A 393 -30.17 -11.23 -9.88
N GLU A 394 -31.18 -11.82 -10.53
CA GLU A 394 -32.53 -12.05 -9.96
C GLU A 394 -32.49 -12.75 -8.59
N SER A 395 -31.45 -13.56 -8.33
CA SER A 395 -31.24 -14.27 -7.06
C SER A 395 -30.91 -13.36 -5.86
N VAL A 396 -30.53 -12.10 -6.11
CA VAL A 396 -30.18 -11.10 -5.08
C VAL A 396 -31.31 -10.09 -4.85
N GLU A 397 -32.29 -10.00 -5.75
CA GLU A 397 -33.36 -8.99 -5.73
C GLU A 397 -34.37 -9.12 -4.57
N LYS A 398 -34.37 -10.25 -3.85
CA LYS A 398 -35.36 -10.54 -2.80
C LYS A 398 -34.79 -10.60 -1.38
N THR A 399 -33.61 -10.05 -1.17
CA THR A 399 -32.85 -10.34 0.05
C THR A 399 -32.53 -9.09 0.84
N ASP A 400 -32.96 -9.02 2.11
CA ASP A 400 -32.65 -7.90 3.00
C ASP A 400 -31.13 -7.79 3.24
N LEU A 401 -30.65 -6.55 3.39
CA LEU A 401 -29.27 -6.26 3.75
C LEU A 401 -29.16 -6.09 5.28
N ARG A 402 -28.03 -6.54 5.83
CA ARG A 402 -27.65 -6.32 7.23
C ARG A 402 -26.48 -5.35 7.28
N TYR A 403 -26.71 -4.18 7.84
CA TYR A 403 -25.66 -3.20 8.12
C TYR A 403 -25.19 -3.33 9.56
N TYR A 404 -23.88 -3.43 9.75
CA TYR A 404 -23.20 -3.55 11.04
C TYR A 404 -22.53 -2.22 11.40
N PRO A 405 -23.26 -1.27 12.02
CA PRO A 405 -22.70 0.02 12.40
C PRO A 405 -21.69 -0.10 13.54
N THR A 406 -21.79 -1.16 14.36
CA THR A 406 -20.93 -1.43 15.52
C THR A 406 -20.61 -2.92 15.59
N MET A 407 -19.76 -3.33 16.53
CA MET A 407 -19.51 -4.75 16.81
C MET A 407 -20.64 -5.41 17.61
N ASN A 408 -21.62 -4.65 18.11
CA ASN A 408 -22.71 -5.16 18.93
C ASN A 408 -23.80 -5.83 18.05
N PRO A 409 -24.03 -7.15 18.16
CA PRO A 409 -25.02 -7.84 17.33
C PRO A 409 -26.46 -7.33 17.51
N SER A 410 -26.80 -6.68 18.63
CA SER A 410 -28.14 -6.12 18.84
C SER A 410 -28.37 -4.81 18.07
N GLU A 411 -27.32 -4.18 17.55
CA GLU A 411 -27.41 -2.89 16.85
C GLU A 411 -27.43 -3.02 15.33
N VAL A 412 -27.44 -4.25 14.82
CA VAL A 412 -27.55 -4.56 13.40
C VAL A 412 -28.80 -3.89 12.81
N LYS A 413 -28.62 -3.19 11.70
CA LYS A 413 -29.71 -2.54 10.99
C LYS A 413 -30.12 -3.39 9.80
N LEU A 414 -31.39 -3.81 9.81
CA LEU A 414 -32.01 -4.48 8.67
C LEU A 414 -32.44 -3.41 7.67
N ILE A 415 -32.08 -3.62 6.42
CA ILE A 415 -32.33 -2.69 5.32
C ILE A 415 -33.04 -3.45 4.23
N ASN A 416 -34.23 -2.99 3.85
CA ASN A 416 -34.92 -3.57 2.71
C ASN A 416 -34.12 -3.27 1.43
N ILE A 417 -33.88 -4.27 0.58
CA ILE A 417 -33.06 -4.07 -0.62
C ILE A 417 -33.70 -3.13 -1.66
N ASN A 418 -34.92 -2.66 -1.47
CA ASN A 418 -35.54 -1.66 -2.35
C ASN A 418 -35.61 -0.28 -1.69
N GLU A 419 -35.22 -0.16 -0.42
CA GLU A 419 -35.23 1.11 0.29
C GLU A 419 -33.90 1.87 0.12
N ARG A 420 -33.98 3.19 0.23
CA ARG A 420 -32.84 4.06 0.46
C ARG A 420 -32.73 4.29 1.96
N ALA A 421 -31.67 3.80 2.58
CA ALA A 421 -31.43 3.95 4.02
C ALA A 421 -30.17 4.75 4.28
N VAL A 422 -30.20 5.64 5.27
CA VAL A 422 -29.03 6.42 5.66
C VAL A 422 -28.82 6.34 7.16
N TYR A 423 -27.60 6.00 7.55
CA TYR A 423 -27.18 5.84 8.94
C TYR A 423 -25.98 6.73 9.23
N ARG A 424 -25.98 7.33 10.41
CA ARG A 424 -24.83 8.02 10.99
C ARG A 424 -24.34 7.22 12.18
N THR A 425 -23.10 6.77 12.10
CA THR A 425 -22.38 6.09 13.17
C THR A 425 -21.31 7.03 13.68
N VAL A 426 -21.28 7.27 14.98
CA VAL A 426 -20.30 8.15 15.62
C VAL A 426 -19.53 7.33 16.65
N TYR A 427 -18.20 7.32 16.54
CA TYR A 427 -17.30 6.74 17.52
C TYR A 427 -16.64 7.84 18.33
N ASP A 428 -16.89 7.85 19.64
CA ASP A 428 -16.24 8.74 20.59
C ASP A 428 -14.90 8.08 21.01
N ILE A 429 -13.79 8.69 20.59
CA ILE A 429 -12.43 8.16 20.82
C ILE A 429 -12.09 8.12 22.31
N ILE A 430 -12.63 9.05 23.11
CA ILE A 430 -12.36 9.14 24.54
C ILE A 430 -13.17 8.10 25.29
N LYS A 431 -14.48 8.00 24.99
CA LYS A 431 -15.38 7.04 25.64
C LYS A 431 -15.22 5.61 25.12
N LYS A 432 -14.57 5.45 23.96
CA LYS A 432 -14.39 4.17 23.25
C LYS A 432 -15.73 3.49 22.92
N ASP A 433 -16.74 4.29 22.57
CA ASP A 433 -18.11 3.82 22.36
C ASP A 433 -18.71 4.35 21.05
N TYR A 434 -19.71 3.63 20.54
CA TYR A 434 -20.42 3.95 19.31
C TYR A 434 -21.85 4.41 19.58
N THR A 435 -22.30 5.43 18.85
CA THR A 435 -23.70 5.81 18.76
C THR A 435 -24.17 5.75 17.32
N VAL A 436 -25.41 5.29 17.10
CA VAL A 436 -25.94 5.04 15.75
C VAL A 436 -27.33 5.61 15.60
N ASP A 437 -27.48 6.51 14.62
CA ASP A 437 -28.75 7.16 14.28
C ASP A 437 -29.15 6.85 12.83
N LYS A 438 -30.44 6.64 12.59
CA LYS A 438 -31.02 6.66 11.24
C LYS A 438 -31.39 8.10 10.90
N ILE A 439 -30.89 8.63 9.80
CA ILE A 439 -31.13 10.02 9.38
C ILE A 439 -32.08 10.09 8.18
N PRO A 440 -32.89 11.16 8.04
CA PRO A 440 -33.75 11.36 6.87
C PRO A 440 -32.92 11.38 5.57
N SER A 441 -33.42 10.71 4.53
CA SER A 441 -32.68 10.49 3.28
C SER A 441 -32.59 11.72 2.38
N GLU A 442 -33.46 12.72 2.58
CA GLU A 442 -33.61 13.85 1.66
C GLU A 442 -32.43 14.83 1.68
N ASP A 443 -31.54 14.79 2.69
CA ASP A 443 -30.61 15.90 2.95
C ASP A 443 -29.12 15.55 3.09
N VAL A 444 -28.71 14.29 2.92
CA VAL A 444 -27.39 13.88 3.44
C VAL A 444 -26.21 14.15 2.50
N PHE A 445 -26.41 14.00 1.18
CA PHE A 445 -25.33 14.10 0.18
C PHE A 445 -25.68 15.08 -0.94
N LYS A 446 -26.18 16.27 -0.57
CA LYS A 446 -26.40 17.37 -1.50
C LYS A 446 -25.08 18.10 -1.76
N PHE A 447 -24.88 18.54 -3.00
CA PHE A 447 -23.73 19.36 -3.38
C PHE A 447 -24.10 20.85 -3.40
N PRO A 448 -23.23 21.73 -2.88
CA PRO A 448 -21.99 21.40 -2.17
C PRO A 448 -22.21 20.73 -0.81
N MET A 449 -21.32 19.80 -0.45
CA MET A 449 -21.36 19.19 0.89
C MET A 449 -20.74 20.15 1.89
N VAL A 450 -21.44 20.46 2.98
CA VAL A 450 -21.00 21.39 4.02
C VAL A 450 -20.62 20.65 5.30
N PHE A 451 -19.47 20.98 5.90
CA PHE A 451 -19.01 20.40 7.16
C PHE A 451 -18.16 21.38 7.97
N GLY A 452 -17.93 21.06 9.24
CA GLY A 452 -17.22 21.89 10.22
C GLY A 452 -18.17 22.54 11.23
N ASP A 453 -17.64 23.36 12.13
CA ASP A 453 -18.47 24.13 13.07
C ASP A 453 -19.02 25.41 12.41
N GLU A 454 -19.82 26.20 13.13
CA GLU A 454 -20.43 27.42 12.59
C GLU A 454 -19.39 28.43 12.05
N ASN A 455 -18.14 28.36 12.53
CA ASN A 455 -17.04 29.23 12.11
C ASN A 455 -16.19 28.62 10.98
N GLU A 456 -16.34 27.33 10.68
CA GLU A 456 -15.57 26.60 9.68
C GLU A 456 -16.54 25.95 8.69
N GLN A 457 -17.17 26.74 7.83
CA GLN A 457 -18.03 26.19 6.77
C GLN A 457 -17.18 25.71 5.59
N LEU A 458 -16.76 24.45 5.66
CA LEU A 458 -16.03 23.82 4.57
C LEU A 458 -17.01 23.24 3.55
N ARG A 459 -16.83 23.61 2.27
CA ARG A 459 -17.68 23.18 1.16
C ARG A 459 -16.90 22.30 0.20
N ILE A 460 -17.44 21.14 -0.16
CA ILE A 460 -16.84 20.25 -1.15
C ILE A 460 -17.66 20.33 -2.44
N HIS A 461 -17.01 20.74 -3.52
CA HIS A 461 -17.58 20.77 -4.86
C HIS A 461 -16.90 19.74 -5.76
N LEU A 462 -17.69 19.09 -6.62
CA LEU A 462 -17.19 18.10 -7.58
C LEU A 462 -16.81 18.73 -8.90
N LEU A 463 -15.79 18.14 -9.52
CA LEU A 463 -15.39 18.44 -10.89
C LEU A 463 -16.03 17.47 -11.89
N LYS A 464 -16.23 17.95 -13.12
CA LYS A 464 -16.69 17.18 -14.29
C LYS A 464 -15.65 16.12 -14.66
N ASP A 465 -16.08 15.18 -15.51
CA ASP A 465 -15.22 14.16 -16.14
C ASP A 465 -14.35 13.38 -15.14
N ASP A 466 -14.85 13.25 -13.92
CA ASP A 466 -14.23 12.51 -12.83
C ASP A 466 -12.80 12.99 -12.53
N LEU A 467 -12.60 14.31 -12.57
CA LEU A 467 -11.31 14.94 -12.25
C LEU A 467 -11.00 14.94 -10.75
N GLY A 468 -12.03 15.01 -9.90
CA GLY A 468 -11.89 15.02 -8.44
C GLY A 468 -12.85 15.98 -7.77
N ALA A 469 -12.42 16.48 -6.61
CA ALA A 469 -13.16 17.45 -5.81
C ALA A 469 -12.26 18.60 -5.38
N VAL A 470 -12.86 19.77 -5.17
CA VAL A 470 -12.20 20.94 -4.57
C VAL A 470 -12.90 21.28 -3.27
N VAL A 471 -12.09 21.47 -2.22
CA VAL A 471 -12.53 21.90 -0.91
C VAL A 471 -12.39 23.42 -0.84
N PHE A 472 -13.43 24.07 -0.35
CA PHE A 472 -13.47 25.50 -0.09
C PHE A 472 -13.60 25.75 1.41
N ASP A 473 -12.82 26.68 1.92
CA ASP A 473 -13.06 27.31 3.22
C ASP A 473 -13.84 28.60 2.98
N HIS A 474 -15.10 28.60 3.39
CA HIS A 474 -16.11 29.58 2.98
C HIS A 474 -16.19 29.66 1.45
N ASP A 475 -15.57 30.68 0.87
CA ASP A 475 -15.59 30.98 -0.57
C ASP A 475 -14.22 30.84 -1.23
N LYS A 476 -13.19 30.41 -0.47
CA LYS A 476 -11.82 30.29 -0.96
C LYS A 476 -11.48 28.82 -1.22
N PRO A 477 -11.06 28.44 -2.43
CA PRO A 477 -10.56 27.09 -2.68
C PRO A 477 -9.25 26.87 -1.91
N VAL A 478 -9.17 25.76 -1.17
CA VAL A 478 -8.04 25.45 -0.28
C VAL A 478 -7.31 24.16 -0.66
N ILE A 479 -8.05 23.11 -1.03
CA ILE A 479 -7.49 21.80 -1.35
C ILE A 479 -8.10 21.27 -2.64
N TYR A 480 -7.25 20.68 -3.49
CA TYR A 480 -7.68 19.85 -4.59
C TYR A 480 -7.47 18.37 -4.23
N ALA A 481 -8.55 17.60 -4.22
CA ALA A 481 -8.56 16.17 -3.96
C ALA A 481 -8.81 15.43 -5.29
N PRO A 482 -7.76 14.96 -5.99
CA PRO A 482 -7.91 14.35 -7.33
C PRO A 482 -8.62 13.00 -7.24
N GLU A 483 -9.46 12.64 -8.21
CA GLU A 483 -10.06 11.29 -8.35
C GLU A 483 -9.11 10.30 -9.04
N GLU A 484 -8.25 10.80 -9.93
CA GLU A 484 -6.99 10.20 -10.39
C GLU A 484 -6.14 11.34 -10.95
N LEU A 485 -4.81 11.35 -10.75
CA LEU A 485 -3.97 12.30 -11.47
C LEU A 485 -3.85 11.88 -12.93
N ILE A 486 -4.38 12.73 -13.82
CA ILE A 486 -4.24 12.56 -15.26
C ILE A 486 -2.77 12.74 -15.68
N GLU A 487 -2.02 13.60 -14.98
CA GLU A 487 -0.56 13.73 -15.04
C GLU A 487 -0.06 14.12 -13.64
N GLU A 488 0.95 13.45 -13.07
CA GLU A 488 1.50 13.85 -11.76
C GLU A 488 2.44 15.05 -11.90
N THR A 489 1.83 16.21 -12.09
CA THR A 489 2.52 17.49 -12.10
C THR A 489 2.73 17.99 -10.67
N GLU A 490 3.66 18.93 -10.50
CA GLU A 490 3.80 19.64 -9.23
C GLU A 490 2.64 20.62 -9.00
N THR A 491 2.06 21.10 -10.10
CA THR A 491 1.07 22.17 -10.12
C THR A 491 -0.12 21.73 -10.97
N VAL A 492 -1.33 21.98 -10.46
CA VAL A 492 -2.60 21.71 -11.14
C VAL A 492 -3.41 23.00 -11.19
N GLU A 493 -3.99 23.29 -12.35
CA GLU A 493 -4.89 24.43 -12.54
C GLU A 493 -6.32 23.94 -12.71
N ILE A 494 -7.25 24.48 -11.91
CA ILE A 494 -8.68 24.19 -11.99
C ILE A 494 -9.42 25.46 -12.39
N THR A 495 -10.17 25.38 -13.48
CA THR A 495 -11.00 26.48 -13.99
C THR A 495 -12.46 26.30 -13.57
N LYS A 496 -13.22 27.41 -13.56
CA LYS A 496 -14.63 27.41 -13.14
C LYS A 496 -15.51 26.46 -13.96
N ASP A 497 -15.25 26.32 -15.25
CA ASP A 497 -16.01 25.46 -16.17
C ASP A 497 -15.78 23.96 -15.91
N MET A 498 -14.77 23.59 -15.12
CA MET A 498 -14.51 22.21 -14.71
C MET A 498 -15.45 21.74 -13.61
N PHE A 499 -16.25 22.60 -12.97
CA PHE A 499 -17.17 22.19 -11.91
C PHE A 499 -18.51 21.65 -12.43
N ILE A 500 -19.05 20.63 -11.77
CA ILE A 500 -20.40 20.12 -12.06
C ILE A 500 -21.46 21.15 -11.68
N ASP A 501 -21.25 21.85 -10.56
CA ASP A 501 -22.16 22.86 -10.05
C ASP A 501 -21.98 24.20 -10.79
N LYS A 502 -23.05 24.67 -11.43
CA LYS A 502 -23.09 25.94 -12.17
C LYS A 502 -23.22 27.17 -11.26
N GLY A 503 -23.50 26.98 -9.97
CA GLY A 503 -23.71 28.05 -8.98
C GLY A 503 -22.44 28.62 -8.33
N ILE A 504 -21.25 28.13 -8.68
CA ILE A 504 -20.00 28.61 -8.09
C ILE A 504 -19.67 30.02 -8.61
N THR A 505 -19.94 31.04 -7.80
CA THR A 505 -19.68 32.45 -8.15
C THR A 505 -18.26 32.91 -7.80
N ASN A 506 -17.56 32.19 -6.92
CA ASN A 506 -16.37 32.69 -6.22
C ASN A 506 -15.02 32.24 -6.83
N ILE A 507 -15.05 31.38 -7.84
CA ILE A 507 -13.90 31.18 -8.73
C ILE A 507 -13.99 32.21 -9.85
N THR A 508 -13.06 33.15 -9.87
CA THR A 508 -13.08 34.27 -10.84
C THR A 508 -12.62 33.88 -12.24
N ASN A 509 -11.75 32.86 -12.41
CA ASN A 509 -11.49 32.15 -13.69
C ASN A 509 -10.72 30.83 -13.51
N THR A 510 -9.56 30.87 -12.82
CA THR A 510 -8.64 29.73 -12.63
C THR A 510 -8.04 29.76 -11.22
N THR A 511 -7.89 28.60 -10.59
CA THR A 511 -7.18 28.43 -9.31
C THR A 511 -6.04 27.44 -9.49
N THR A 512 -4.86 27.82 -9.01
CA THR A 512 -3.66 26.98 -9.03
C THR A 512 -3.48 26.27 -7.70
N PHE A 513 -3.20 24.97 -7.74
CA PHE A 513 -2.86 24.15 -6.59
C PHE A 513 -1.48 23.55 -6.78
N ILE A 514 -0.66 23.56 -5.73
CA ILE A 514 0.71 23.02 -5.73
C ILE A 514 0.75 21.84 -4.75
N PHE A 515 1.43 20.77 -5.12
CA PHE A 515 1.60 19.61 -4.25
C PHE A 515 2.44 20.00 -3.03
N ASN A 516 1.83 19.95 -1.84
CA ASN A 516 2.51 20.20 -0.58
C ASN A 516 3.04 18.88 -0.01
N GLU A 517 4.35 18.67 -0.03
CA GLU A 517 4.97 17.44 0.47
C GLU A 517 4.75 17.19 1.97
N ARG A 518 4.58 18.26 2.77
CA ARG A 518 4.36 18.15 4.22
C ARG A 518 2.95 17.64 4.54
N LEU A 519 1.96 18.10 3.77
CA LEU A 519 0.56 17.68 3.90
C LEU A 519 0.21 16.47 3.00
N ASN A 520 1.10 16.10 2.09
CA ASN A 520 0.95 15.02 1.12
C ASN A 520 -0.30 15.15 0.23
N GLN A 521 -0.62 16.37 -0.22
CA GLN A 521 -1.81 16.70 -1.01
C GLN A 521 -1.64 18.03 -1.79
N TYR A 522 -2.57 18.33 -2.70
CA TYR A 522 -2.56 19.59 -3.44
C TYR A 522 -3.23 20.73 -2.68
N CYS A 523 -2.50 21.81 -2.50
CA CYS A 523 -2.90 22.96 -1.69
C CYS A 523 -2.89 24.22 -2.55
N SER A 524 -3.89 25.09 -2.36
CA SER A 524 -3.82 26.46 -2.87
C SER A 524 -2.99 27.34 -1.95
N SER A 525 -2.77 28.60 -2.34
CA SER A 525 -2.16 29.63 -1.48
C SER A 525 -2.98 29.97 -0.22
N HIS A 526 -4.23 29.50 -0.12
CA HIS A 526 -5.12 29.69 1.02
C HIS A 526 -5.21 28.47 1.92
N CYS A 527 -4.54 27.36 1.59
CA CYS A 527 -4.51 26.20 2.45
C CYS A 527 -3.80 26.58 3.77
N PRO A 528 -4.42 26.35 4.94
CA PRO A 528 -3.75 26.58 6.21
C PRO A 528 -2.51 25.69 6.32
N GLU A 529 -1.43 26.24 6.87
CA GLU A 529 -0.27 25.45 7.26
C GLU A 529 -0.64 24.51 8.42
N SER A 530 -0.05 23.31 8.45
CA SER A 530 -0.31 22.29 9.50
C SER A 530 0.31 22.66 10.84
#